data_AF-A0A845LKD9-F1
#
_entry.id   AF-A0A845LKD9-F1
#
_cell.length_a   1.000
_cell.length_b   1.000
_cell.length_c   1.000
_cell.angle_alpha   90.00
_cell.angle_beta   90.00
_cell.angle_gamma   90.00
#
_symmetry.space_group_name_H-M   'P 1'
#
loop_
_entity.id
_entity.type
_entity.pdbx_description
1 polymer ?
#
loop_
_entity_poly.entity_id
_entity_poly.type
_entity_poly.pdbx_seq_one_letter_code
_entity_poly.pdbx_strand_id
1 'polypeptide(L)'
;MLKDRFHGVLSIGIIGLSFVLGFAAILPFSSSLAFGYLIVLVVAVPVIVFSYCSKCLCRGHACGHVFPGKLTRWLPERKTRTYRLADYLGVIVPFLLMVGIPQYWLWKNAFLFGAFWTLLAIAVAEIRAFVCKGCGNEHCPLVTK
;
A
#
# COMPACT_ATOMS: atom_id res chain seq x y z
N MET A 1 7.34 -13.52 -14.46
CA MET A 1 6.19 -12.70 -14.89
C MET A 1 4.84 -13.18 -14.35
N LEU A 2 4.35 -14.40 -14.64
CA LEU A 2 3.07 -14.89 -14.08
C LEU A 2 3.11 -15.04 -12.55
N LYS A 3 4.22 -15.57 -12.01
CA LYS A 3 4.44 -15.74 -10.57
C LYS A 3 4.46 -14.40 -9.82
N ASP A 4 5.10 -13.38 -10.38
CA ASP A 4 5.20 -12.05 -9.77
C ASP A 4 3.86 -11.31 -9.72
N ARG A 5 2.96 -11.59 -10.68
CA ARG A 5 1.58 -11.07 -10.69
C ARG A 5 0.70 -11.75 -9.64
N PHE A 6 0.89 -13.05 -9.39
CA PHE A 6 0.19 -13.75 -8.32
C PHE A 6 0.53 -13.15 -6.96
N HIS A 7 1.83 -12.99 -6.63
CA HIS A 7 2.28 -12.35 -5.41
C HIS A 7 1.80 -10.88 -5.30
N GLY A 8 1.74 -10.17 -6.43
CA GLY A 8 1.18 -8.82 -6.47
C GLY A 8 -0.32 -8.75 -6.15
N VAL A 9 -1.13 -9.65 -6.69
CA VAL A 9 -2.57 -9.72 -6.36
C VAL A 9 -2.77 -10.18 -4.93
N LEU A 10 -2.03 -11.20 -4.48
CA LEU A 10 -2.10 -11.73 -3.12
C LEU A 10 -1.77 -10.63 -2.10
N SER A 11 -0.64 -9.94 -2.26
CA SER A 11 -0.24 -8.86 -1.36
C SER A 11 -1.25 -7.70 -1.31
N ILE A 12 -1.80 -7.28 -2.45
CA ILE A 12 -2.87 -6.27 -2.49
C ILE A 12 -4.12 -6.76 -1.75
N GLY A 13 -4.50 -8.02 -1.94
CA GLY A 13 -5.63 -8.64 -1.24
C GLY A 13 -5.43 -8.67 0.27
N ILE A 14 -4.23 -9.07 0.73
CA ILE A 14 -3.89 -9.12 2.16
C ILE A 14 -3.87 -7.71 2.77
N ILE A 15 -3.29 -6.72 2.08
CA ILE A 15 -3.33 -5.31 2.51
C ILE A 15 -4.77 -4.81 2.60
N GLY A 16 -5.58 -5.11 1.57
CA GLY A 16 -7.00 -4.75 1.54
C GLY A 16 -7.74 -5.33 2.74
N LEU A 17 -7.53 -6.61 3.04
CA LEU A 17 -8.14 -7.28 4.19
C LEU A 17 -7.69 -6.63 5.52
N SER A 18 -6.41 -6.28 5.66
CA SER A 18 -5.92 -5.54 6.83
C SER A 18 -6.69 -4.23 7.03
N PHE A 19 -6.88 -3.43 5.97
CA PHE A 19 -7.61 -2.17 6.09
C PHE A 19 -9.12 -2.35 6.27
N VAL A 20 -9.71 -3.44 5.76
CA VAL A 20 -11.09 -3.84 6.08
C VAL A 20 -11.24 -4.13 7.57
N LEU A 21 -10.27 -4.80 8.21
CA LEU A 21 -10.28 -4.99 9.66
C LEU A 21 -10.20 -3.65 10.41
N GLY A 22 -9.39 -2.71 9.93
CA GLY A 22 -9.32 -1.35 10.47
C GLY A 22 -10.67 -0.63 10.40
N PHE A 23 -11.35 -0.69 9.25
CA PHE A 23 -12.69 -0.13 9.08
C PHE A 23 -13.73 -0.82 9.98
N ALA A 24 -13.72 -2.15 10.03
CA ALA A 24 -14.62 -2.95 10.85
C ALA A 24 -14.43 -2.71 12.36
N ALA A 25 -13.21 -2.35 12.79
CA ALA A 25 -12.95 -1.98 14.18
C ALA A 25 -13.55 -0.61 14.55
N ILE A 26 -13.63 0.34 13.60
CA ILE A 26 -14.16 1.70 13.82
C ILE A 26 -15.69 1.71 13.73
N LEU A 27 -16.26 0.95 12.79
CA LEU A 27 -17.68 0.99 12.42
C LEU A 27 -18.67 0.87 13.60
N PRO A 28 -18.48 -0.02 14.60
CA PRO A 28 -19.41 -0.15 15.73
C PRO A 28 -19.47 1.09 16.62
N PHE A 29 -18.45 1.96 16.58
CA PHE A 29 -18.36 3.14 17.43
C PHE A 29 -18.88 4.40 16.76
N SER A 30 -18.63 4.55 15.45
CA SER A 30 -19.11 5.70 14.68
C SER A 30 -19.05 5.45 13.19
N SER A 31 -20.21 5.46 12.53
CA SER A 31 -20.30 5.38 11.07
C SER A 31 -19.57 6.55 10.40
N SER A 32 -19.71 7.77 10.92
CA SER A 32 -19.05 8.96 10.35
C SER A 32 -17.53 8.83 10.36
N LEU A 33 -16.94 8.32 11.45
CA LEU A 33 -15.49 8.08 11.52
C LEU A 33 -15.06 6.94 10.59
N ALA A 34 -15.85 5.87 10.50
CA ALA A 34 -15.55 4.75 9.60
C ALA A 34 -15.57 5.18 8.12
N PHE A 35 -16.57 5.97 7.70
CA PHE A 35 -16.60 6.53 6.35
C PHE A 35 -15.49 7.58 6.12
N GLY A 36 -15.16 8.39 7.13
CA GLY A 36 -14.00 9.27 7.09
C GLY A 36 -12.69 8.50 6.86
N TYR A 37 -12.52 7.36 7.53
CA TYR A 37 -11.39 6.47 7.31
C TYR A 37 -11.37 5.88 5.89
N LEU A 38 -12.53 5.49 5.34
CA LEU A 38 -12.61 5.01 3.96
C LEU A 38 -12.17 6.09 2.95
N ILE A 39 -12.55 7.35 3.17
CA ILE A 39 -12.06 8.48 2.34
C ILE A 39 -10.54 8.60 2.43
N VAL A 40 -9.97 8.48 3.64
CA VAL A 40 -8.51 8.46 3.82
C VAL A 40 -7.87 7.34 2.99
N LEU A 41 -8.40 6.12 3.02
CA LEU A 41 -7.88 5.00 2.20
C LEU A 41 -7.96 5.31 0.70
N VAL A 42 -9.10 5.82 0.22
CA VAL A 42 -9.34 6.16 -1.19
C VAL A 42 -8.40 7.25 -1.69
N VAL A 43 -8.07 8.24 -0.85
CA VAL A 43 -7.14 9.33 -1.21
C VAL A 43 -5.69 8.91 -1.05
N ALA A 44 -5.36 8.18 0.01
CA ALA A 44 -3.99 7.78 0.32
C ALA A 44 -3.39 6.86 -0.74
N VAL A 45 -4.17 5.90 -1.26
CA VAL A 45 -3.69 4.94 -2.26
C VAL A 45 -3.18 5.63 -3.54
N PRO A 46 -3.94 6.51 -4.22
CA PRO A 46 -3.44 7.28 -5.36
C PRO A 46 -2.20 8.13 -5.04
N VAL A 47 -2.15 8.74 -3.85
CA VAL A 47 -0.98 9.56 -3.44
C VAL A 47 0.27 8.71 -3.30
N ILE A 48 0.17 7.53 -2.67
CA ILE A 48 1.28 6.57 -2.55
C ILE A 48 1.71 6.08 -3.94
N VAL A 49 0.75 5.69 -4.79
CA VAL A 49 1.00 5.20 -6.15
C VAL A 49 1.66 6.28 -7.01
N PHE A 50 1.23 7.54 -6.90
CA PHE A 50 1.84 8.66 -7.60
C PHE A 50 3.26 8.98 -7.10
N SER A 51 3.45 8.93 -5.78
CA SER A 51 4.72 9.25 -5.15
C SER A 51 5.79 8.23 -5.49
N TYR A 52 5.42 6.94 -5.50
CA TYR A 52 6.36 5.84 -5.72
C TYR A 52 6.21 5.09 -7.04
N CYS A 53 5.03 4.53 -7.31
CA CYS A 53 4.84 3.63 -8.45
C CYS A 53 4.93 4.37 -9.79
N SER A 54 4.53 5.64 -9.86
CA SER A 54 4.64 6.46 -11.07
C SER A 54 6.08 6.75 -11.51
N LYS A 55 7.07 6.53 -10.63
CA LYS A 55 8.52 6.60 -10.93
C LYS A 55 9.16 5.24 -11.20
N CYS A 56 8.39 4.14 -11.17
CA CYS A 56 8.93 2.80 -11.35
C CYS A 56 9.19 2.50 -12.84
N LEU A 57 10.31 1.83 -13.16
CA LEU A 57 10.63 1.37 -14.52
C LEU A 57 9.55 0.44 -15.10
N CYS A 58 8.91 -0.37 -14.26
CA CYS A 58 7.87 -1.30 -14.70
C CYS A 58 6.50 -0.65 -14.95
N ARG A 59 6.40 0.68 -14.80
CA ARG A 59 5.17 1.44 -15.00
C ARG A 59 4.54 1.06 -16.34
N GLY A 60 3.26 0.70 -16.32
CA GLY A 60 2.49 0.48 -17.54
C GLY A 60 2.74 -0.82 -18.31
N HIS A 61 3.82 -1.59 -18.10
CA HIS A 61 4.13 -2.72 -18.99
C HIS A 61 4.39 -4.06 -18.28
N ALA A 62 4.96 -4.05 -17.07
CA ALA A 62 5.40 -5.29 -16.41
C ALA A 62 5.26 -5.29 -14.89
N CYS A 63 4.47 -4.39 -14.29
CA CYS A 63 4.32 -4.32 -12.84
C CYS A 63 3.64 -5.58 -12.27
N GLY A 64 4.25 -6.21 -11.25
CA GLY A 64 3.64 -7.32 -10.51
C GLY A 64 2.39 -6.88 -9.73
N HIS A 65 2.36 -5.64 -9.23
CA HIS A 65 1.16 -5.02 -8.70
C HIS A 65 0.21 -4.60 -9.83
N VAL A 66 -0.67 -5.52 -10.25
CA VAL A 66 -1.57 -5.31 -11.40
C VAL A 66 -2.45 -4.07 -11.22
N PHE A 67 -3.06 -3.89 -10.04
CA PHE A 67 -3.96 -2.75 -9.80
C PHE A 67 -3.20 -1.40 -9.71
N PRO A 68 -2.19 -1.22 -8.83
CA PRO A 68 -1.34 -0.03 -8.83
C PRO A 68 -0.70 0.26 -10.19
N GLY A 69 -0.22 -0.78 -10.89
CA GLY A 69 0.37 -0.65 -12.22
C GLY A 69 -0.61 -0.09 -13.25
N LYS A 70 -1.89 -0.48 -13.20
CA LYS A 70 -2.94 0.15 -14.01
C LYS A 70 -3.24 1.58 -13.56
N LEU A 71 -3.35 1.81 -12.26
CA LEU A 71 -3.64 3.14 -11.70
C LEU A 71 -2.58 4.18 -12.09
N THR A 72 -1.30 3.80 -12.16
CA THR A 72 -0.25 4.72 -12.64
C THR A 72 -0.45 5.22 -14.06
N ARG A 73 -1.20 4.53 -14.93
CA ARG A 73 -1.46 5.01 -16.29
C ARG A 73 -2.41 6.21 -16.32
N TRP A 74 -3.20 6.39 -15.27
CA TRP A 74 -4.15 7.51 -15.15
C TRP A 74 -3.56 8.71 -14.42
N LEU A 75 -2.36 8.54 -13.84
CA LEU A 75 -1.64 9.58 -13.12
C LEU A 75 -0.59 10.24 -14.03
N PRO A 76 -0.17 11.49 -13.75
CA PRO A 76 0.86 12.15 -14.55
C PRO A 76 2.17 11.35 -14.64
N GLU A 77 2.85 11.48 -15.77
CA GLU A 77 4.15 10.83 -15.96
C GLU A 77 5.21 11.44 -15.04
N ARG A 78 6.05 10.59 -14.43
CA ARG A 78 7.16 11.04 -13.59
C ARG A 78 8.44 10.36 -14.06
N LYS A 79 9.51 11.14 -14.19
CA LYS A 79 10.82 10.64 -14.60
C LYS A 79 11.36 9.64 -13.58
N THR A 80 11.80 8.48 -14.07
CA THR A 80 12.57 7.45 -13.35
C THR A 80 13.91 8.05 -12.92
N ARG A 81 13.96 8.54 -11.67
CA ARG A 81 15.12 9.17 -11.03
C ARG A 81 15.14 8.78 -9.56
N THR A 82 16.24 9.07 -8.88
CA THR A 82 16.34 8.93 -7.42
C THR A 82 15.16 9.57 -6.69
N TYR A 83 14.72 8.90 -5.63
CA TYR A 83 13.63 9.36 -4.78
C TYR A 83 14.09 10.57 -3.97
N ARG A 84 13.26 11.60 -3.95
CA ARG A 84 13.47 12.83 -3.17
C ARG A 84 12.64 12.78 -1.90
N LEU A 85 12.94 13.66 -0.95
CA LEU A 85 12.20 13.78 0.31
C LEU A 85 10.68 13.86 0.11
N ALA A 86 10.21 14.61 -0.89
CA ALA A 86 8.79 14.71 -1.22
C ALA A 86 8.15 13.36 -1.59
N ASP A 87 8.90 12.45 -2.23
CA ASP A 87 8.39 11.12 -2.57
C ASP A 87 8.24 10.26 -1.32
N TYR A 88 9.20 10.35 -0.38
CA TYR A 88 9.12 9.67 0.91
C TYR A 88 7.95 10.19 1.74
N LEU A 89 7.79 11.51 1.83
CA LEU A 89 6.65 12.12 2.54
C LEU A 89 5.32 11.74 1.91
N GLY A 90 5.25 11.69 0.58
CA GLY A 90 4.08 11.23 -0.16
C GLY A 90 3.74 9.74 0.02
N VAL A 91 4.59 8.98 0.71
CA VAL A 91 4.28 7.60 1.13
C VAL A 91 4.09 7.49 2.64
N ILE A 92 5.04 8.03 3.42
CA ILE A 92 5.06 7.92 4.88
C ILE A 92 3.82 8.59 5.47
N VAL A 93 3.47 9.81 5.04
CA VAL A 93 2.34 10.53 5.63
C VAL A 93 1.01 9.81 5.37
N PRO A 94 0.65 9.45 4.11
CA PRO A 94 -0.57 8.68 3.89
C PRO A 94 -0.55 7.32 4.57
N PHE A 95 0.58 6.61 4.56
CA PHE A 95 0.69 5.30 5.21
C PHE A 95 0.46 5.39 6.73
N LEU A 96 1.04 6.40 7.40
CA LEU A 96 0.81 6.65 8.82
C LEU A 96 -0.66 6.98 9.12
N LEU A 97 -1.37 7.67 8.24
CA LEU A 97 -2.81 7.90 8.41
C LEU A 97 -3.61 6.61 8.23
N MET A 98 -3.33 5.84 7.18
CA MET A 98 -4.01 4.56 6.88
C MET A 98 -3.85 3.56 8.01
N VAL A 99 -2.65 3.47 8.59
CA VAL A 99 -2.34 2.54 9.67
C VAL A 99 -2.69 3.13 11.03
N GLY A 100 -2.38 4.40 11.28
CA GLY A 100 -2.49 5.04 12.58
C GLY A 100 -3.92 5.29 13.05
N ILE A 101 -4.80 5.73 12.15
CA ILE A 101 -6.21 6.01 12.49
C ILE A 101 -6.87 4.81 13.19
N PRO A 102 -6.91 3.59 12.63
CA PRO A 102 -7.64 2.50 13.26
C PRO A 102 -7.01 1.98 14.56
N GLN A 103 -5.77 2.37 14.92
CA GLN A 103 -5.03 1.76 16.05
C GLN A 103 -5.75 1.89 17.38
N TYR A 104 -6.37 3.04 17.68
CA TYR A 104 -7.09 3.23 18.93
C TYR A 104 -8.24 2.21 19.09
N TRP A 105 -8.95 1.91 18.01
CA TRP A 105 -10.07 0.96 18.00
C TRP A 105 -9.60 -0.48 17.95
N LEU A 106 -8.57 -0.76 17.14
CA LEU A 106 -7.94 -2.07 17.09
C LEU A 106 -7.40 -2.48 18.46
N TRP A 107 -6.76 -1.57 19.20
CA TRP A 107 -6.19 -1.88 20.53
C TRP A 107 -7.23 -2.38 21.54
N LYS A 108 -8.50 -1.97 21.40
CA LYS A 108 -9.60 -2.46 22.26
C LYS A 108 -9.98 -3.91 21.97
N ASN A 109 -9.49 -4.49 20.87
CA ASN A 109 -9.70 -5.88 20.48
C ASN A 109 -8.37 -6.51 20.05
N ALA A 110 -7.70 -7.19 21.00
CA ALA A 110 -6.39 -7.79 20.78
C ALA A 110 -6.34 -8.75 19.57
N PHE A 111 -7.43 -9.47 19.29
CA PHE A 111 -7.51 -10.35 18.13
C PHE A 111 -7.47 -9.55 16.81
N LEU A 112 -8.31 -8.52 16.67
CA LEU A 112 -8.31 -7.67 15.47
C LEU A 112 -7.00 -6.91 15.31
N PHE A 113 -6.42 -6.43 16.42
CA PHE A 113 -5.11 -5.78 16.42
C PHE A 113 -4.01 -6.72 15.90
N GLY A 114 -3.92 -7.93 16.45
CA GLY A 114 -2.96 -8.93 16.03
C GLY A 114 -3.15 -9.35 14.57
N ALA A 115 -4.39 -9.58 14.15
CA ALA A 115 -4.71 -9.94 12.76
C ALA A 115 -4.34 -8.82 11.78
N PHE A 116 -4.65 -7.56 12.10
CA PHE A 116 -4.29 -6.40 11.29
C PHE A 116 -2.78 -6.35 11.04
N TRP A 117 -1.98 -6.35 12.11
CA TRP A 117 -0.53 -6.22 11.99
C TRP A 117 0.13 -7.44 11.33
N THR A 118 -0.39 -8.64 11.59
CA THR A 118 0.10 -9.87 10.96
C THR A 118 -0.14 -9.84 9.46
N LEU A 119 -1.36 -9.51 9.02
CA LEU A 119 -1.69 -9.38 7.60
C LEU A 119 -0.83 -8.31 6.93
N LEU A 120 -0.73 -7.13 7.54
CA LEU A 120 0.09 -6.05 7.00
C LEU A 120 1.57 -6.47 6.89
N ALA A 121 2.13 -7.13 7.90
CA ALA A 121 3.51 -7.62 7.89
C ALA A 121 3.74 -8.66 6.79
N ILE A 122 2.83 -9.64 6.65
CA ILE A 122 2.89 -10.65 5.59
C ILE A 122 2.86 -9.98 4.22
N ALA A 123 1.96 -9.01 4.01
CA ALA A 123 1.88 -8.35 2.73
C ALA A 123 3.13 -7.51 2.41
N VAL A 124 3.69 -6.79 3.40
CA VAL A 124 4.96 -6.07 3.20
C VAL A 124 6.09 -7.05 2.84
N ALA A 125 6.15 -8.21 3.50
CA ALA A 125 7.14 -9.24 3.18
C ALA A 125 6.97 -9.77 1.75
N GLU A 126 5.75 -10.11 1.34
CA GLU A 126 5.41 -10.54 -0.01
C GLU A 126 5.82 -9.50 -1.07
N ILE A 127 5.52 -8.23 -0.81
CA ILE A 127 5.86 -7.12 -1.72
C ILE A 127 7.37 -7.01 -1.88
N ARG A 128 8.13 -7.03 -0.79
CA ARG A 128 9.58 -6.86 -0.83
C ARG A 128 10.27 -8.05 -1.48
N ALA A 129 9.88 -9.27 -1.09
CA ALA A 129 10.56 -10.49 -1.52
C ALA A 129 10.27 -10.87 -2.99
N PHE A 130 9.02 -10.70 -3.43
CA PHE A 130 8.58 -11.21 -4.74
C PHE A 130 8.22 -10.11 -5.73
N VAL A 131 7.48 -9.07 -5.30
CA VAL A 131 6.93 -8.08 -6.24
C VAL A 131 7.97 -7.02 -6.64
N CYS A 132 8.60 -6.38 -5.66
CA CYS A 132 9.56 -5.30 -5.88
C CYS A 132 10.92 -5.82 -6.33
N LYS A 133 11.36 -7.01 -5.87
CA LYS A 133 12.62 -7.62 -6.30
C LYS A 133 12.67 -7.86 -7.82
N GLY A 134 11.53 -8.23 -8.42
CA GLY A 134 11.43 -8.47 -9.87
C GLY A 134 11.38 -7.21 -10.75
N CYS A 135 11.37 -5.99 -10.17
CA CYS A 135 11.13 -4.76 -10.94
C CYS A 135 12.39 -4.10 -11.52
N GLY A 136 13.58 -4.49 -11.06
CA GLY A 136 14.86 -3.95 -11.55
C GLY A 136 15.08 -2.44 -11.29
N ASN A 137 14.23 -1.78 -10.49
CA ASN A 137 14.40 -0.37 -10.14
C ASN A 137 15.46 -0.21 -9.04
N GLU A 138 16.71 -0.02 -9.44
CA GLU A 138 17.85 0.16 -8.52
C GLU A 138 17.72 1.37 -7.58
N HIS A 139 16.89 2.34 -7.93
CA HIS A 139 16.63 3.51 -7.10
C HIS A 139 15.51 3.28 -6.07
N CYS A 140 14.76 2.18 -6.15
CA CYS A 140 13.66 1.90 -5.25
C CYS A 140 14.18 1.45 -3.88
N PRO A 141 13.81 2.13 -2.77
CA PRO A 141 14.25 1.77 -1.43
C PRO A 141 13.70 0.42 -0.95
N LEU A 142 12.72 -0.15 -1.66
CA LEU A 142 12.14 -1.45 -1.34
C LEU A 142 12.86 -2.62 -2.03
N VAL A 143 13.81 -2.35 -2.92
CA VAL A 143 14.69 -3.40 -3.47
C VAL A 143 15.65 -3.81 -2.37
N THR A 144 15.47 -5.02 -1.84
CA THR A 144 16.51 -5.72 -1.09
C THR A 144 17.56 -6.18 -2.09
N LYS A 145 18.76 -5.60 -2.02
CA LYS A 145 19.96 -6.13 -2.68
C LYS A 145 20.30 -7.51 -2.13
#